data_AF-A0AAV8YBK8-F1
#
_entry.id   AF-A0AAV8YBK8-F1
#
_cell.length_a   1.000
_cell.length_b   1.000
_cell.length_c   1.000
_cell.angle_alpha   90.00
_cell.angle_beta   90.00
_cell.angle_gamma   90.00
#
_symmetry.space_group_name_H-M   'P 1'
#
loop_
_entity.id
_entity.type
_entity.pdbx_description
1 polymer ?
#
loop_
_entity_poly.entity_id
_entity_poly.type
_entity_poly.pdbx_seq_one_letter_code
_entity_poly.pdbx_strand_id
1 'polypeptide(L)'
;MASLWPILIQIKNIEILKSRVIMVGLYYGNEKPKFVNEYLRDFVNEAINLIQNGMCIEKKRYKFRIKMLTCDVPAKSYMLCIKGHTAYYSCTKCKQEGK
;
A
#
# COMPACT_ATOMS: atom_id res chain seq x y z
N MET A 1 18.42 3.89 -14.55
CA MET A 1 18.23 2.62 -13.82
C MET A 1 16.74 2.36 -13.73
N ALA A 2 16.24 1.17 -14.06
CA ALA A 2 14.80 0.93 -13.99
C ALA A 2 14.31 0.82 -12.53
N SER A 3 13.08 1.23 -12.26
CA SER A 3 12.41 1.19 -10.96
C SER A 3 11.09 0.44 -11.08
N LEU A 4 10.86 -0.47 -10.14
CA LEU A 4 9.67 -1.32 -10.09
C LEU A 4 8.95 -1.12 -8.76
N TRP A 5 7.68 -0.75 -8.81
CA TRP A 5 6.86 -0.45 -7.63
C TRP A 5 5.57 -1.28 -7.67
N PRO A 6 5.62 -2.52 -7.16
CA PRO A 6 4.44 -3.38 -7.09
C PRO A 6 3.54 -3.02 -5.91
N ILE A 7 2.23 -3.11 -6.11
CA ILE A 7 1.23 -3.15 -5.04
C ILE A 7 0.90 -4.62 -4.80
N LEU A 8 1.25 -5.11 -3.63
CA LEU A 8 1.10 -6.52 -3.25
C LEU A 8 0.07 -6.67 -2.14
N ILE A 9 -0.74 -7.72 -2.21
CA ILE A 9 -1.71 -8.07 -1.17
C ILE A 9 -1.55 -9.53 -0.73
N GLN A 10 -2.05 -9.81 0.47
CA GLN A 10 -2.13 -11.14 1.04
C GLN A 10 -3.47 -11.31 1.77
N ILE A 11 -4.17 -12.41 1.48
CA ILE A 11 -5.47 -12.71 2.07
C ILE A 11 -5.25 -13.62 3.28
N LYS A 12 -5.53 -13.12 4.49
CA LYS A 12 -5.21 -13.82 5.74
C LYS A 12 -6.33 -14.71 6.28
N ASN A 13 -7.57 -14.48 5.86
CA ASN A 13 -8.77 -15.15 6.38
C ASN A 13 -9.22 -16.36 5.52
N ILE A 14 -8.47 -16.69 4.47
CA ILE A 14 -8.74 -17.84 3.59
C ILE A 14 -7.49 -18.72 3.58
N GLU A 15 -7.58 -19.90 4.20
CA GLU A 15 -6.39 -20.73 4.48
C GLU A 15 -5.62 -21.12 3.21
N ILE A 16 -6.32 -21.49 2.14
CA ILE A 16 -5.69 -21.84 0.84
C ILE A 16 -4.96 -20.66 0.17
N LEU A 17 -5.25 -19.41 0.55
CA LEU A 17 -4.63 -18.20 0.00
C LEU A 17 -3.62 -17.56 0.97
N LYS A 18 -3.52 -18.06 2.20
CA LYS A 18 -2.77 -17.43 3.29
C LYS A 18 -1.28 -17.36 3.04
N SER A 19 -0.71 -18.30 2.28
CA SER A 19 0.70 -18.32 1.88
C SER A 19 0.97 -17.58 0.56
N ARG A 20 -0.06 -17.06 -0.11
CA ARG A 20 0.08 -16.43 -1.42
C ARG A 20 0.20 -14.91 -1.31
N VAL A 21 1.17 -14.36 -2.04
CA VAL A 21 1.28 -12.92 -2.30
C VAL A 21 0.79 -12.67 -3.72
N ILE A 22 -0.13 -11.73 -3.87
CA ILE A 22 -0.77 -11.41 -5.15
C ILE A 22 -0.40 -9.98 -5.53
N MET A 23 0.10 -9.79 -6.75
CA MET A 23 0.30 -8.46 -7.32
C MET A 23 -1.03 -7.94 -7.88
N VAL A 24 -1.46 -6.77 -7.42
CA VAL A 24 -2.71 -6.12 -7.84
C VAL A 24 -2.47 -4.80 -8.58
N GLY A 25 -1.24 -4.32 -8.58
CA GLY A 25 -0.83 -3.14 -9.32
C GLY A 25 0.67 -3.15 -9.54
N LEU A 26 1.12 -2.49 -10.60
CA LEU A 26 2.53 -2.38 -10.94
C LEU A 26 2.79 -1.03 -11.60
N TYR A 27 3.81 -0.34 -11.10
CA TYR A 27 4.46 0.73 -11.82
C TYR A 27 5.87 0.31 -12.24
N TYR A 28 6.22 0.64 -13.48
CA TYR A 28 7.55 0.47 -14.04
C TYR A 28 7.99 1.75 -14.75
N GLY A 29 9.20 2.21 -14.47
CA GLY A 29 9.75 3.42 -15.08
C GLY A 29 11.24 3.57 -14.82
N ASN A 30 11.85 4.64 -15.33
CA ASN A 30 13.27 4.93 -15.10
C ASN A 30 13.56 5.49 -13.69
N GLU A 31 12.52 5.86 -12.96
CA GLU A 31 12.60 6.41 -11.61
C GLU A 31 11.38 5.93 -10.82
N LYS A 32 11.31 6.25 -9.53
CA LYS A 32 10.06 6.06 -8.77
C LYS A 32 8.92 6.88 -9.38
N PRO A 33 7.64 6.50 -9.16
CA PRO A 33 6.54 7.30 -9.69
C PRO A 33 6.67 8.75 -9.22
N LYS A 34 6.42 9.70 -10.12
CA LYS A 34 6.59 11.13 -9.82
C LYS A 34 5.53 11.63 -8.83
N PHE A 35 4.31 11.08 -8.95
CA PHE A 35 3.16 11.49 -8.18
C PHE A 35 2.54 10.28 -7.48
N VAL A 36 2.74 10.20 -6.16
CA VAL A 36 2.30 9.03 -5.38
C VAL A 36 0.78 8.86 -5.36
N ASN A 37 0.04 9.97 -5.36
CA ASN A 37 -1.42 9.95 -5.41
C ASN A 37 -1.95 9.44 -6.74
N GLU A 38 -1.25 9.67 -7.85
CA GLU A 38 -1.60 9.10 -9.15
C GLU A 38 -1.30 7.60 -9.17
N TYR A 39 -0.12 7.21 -8.68
CA TYR A 39 0.29 5.81 -8.57
C TYR A 39 -0.67 4.96 -7.72
N LEU A 40 -1.18 5.50 -6.62
CA LEU A 40 -2.08 4.78 -5.71
C LEU A 40 -3.58 4.99 -6.00
N ARG A 41 -3.94 5.84 -6.97
CA ARG A 41 -5.33 6.29 -7.18
C ARG A 41 -6.30 5.12 -7.33
N ASP A 42 -6.00 4.21 -8.24
CA ASP A 42 -6.90 3.10 -8.57
C ASP A 42 -7.04 2.14 -7.39
N PHE A 43 -5.92 1.78 -6.74
CA PHE A 43 -5.92 0.96 -5.54
C PHE A 43 -6.75 1.58 -4.40
N VAL A 44 -6.57 2.88 -4.13
CA VAL A 44 -7.28 3.57 -3.05
C VAL A 44 -8.78 3.65 -3.34
N ASN A 45 -9.16 4.01 -4.56
CA ASN A 45 -10.56 4.11 -4.96
C ASN A 45 -11.26 2.76 -4.86
N GLU A 46 -10.64 1.70 -5.36
CA GLU A 46 -11.18 0.34 -5.27
C GLU A 46 -11.26 -0.12 -3.81
N ALA A 47 -10.21 0.08 -3.02
CA ALA A 47 -10.20 -0.27 -1.60
C ALA A 47 -11.32 0.44 -0.82
N ILE A 48 -11.55 1.73 -1.06
CA ILE A 48 -12.65 2.49 -0.44
C ILE A 48 -13.99 1.88 -0.81
N ASN A 49 -14.22 1.63 -2.11
CA ASN A 49 -15.44 1.01 -2.59
C ASN A 49 -15.68 -0.37 -1.95
N LEU A 50 -14.63 -1.21 -1.89
CA LEU A 50 -14.71 -2.54 -1.27
C LEU A 50 -14.98 -2.46 0.24
N ILE A 51 -14.36 -1.53 0.96
CA ILE A 51 -14.59 -1.32 2.40
C ILE A 51 -16.04 -0.89 2.66
N GLN A 52 -16.59 0.00 1.84
CA GLN A 52 -17.94 0.54 2.00
C GLN A 52 -19.03 -0.44 1.57
N ASN A 53 -18.84 -1.08 0.41
CA ASN A 53 -19.89 -1.86 -0.25
C ASN A 53 -19.71 -3.38 -0.10
N GLY A 54 -18.53 -3.82 0.35
CA GLY A 54 -18.15 -5.23 0.40
C GLY A 54 -17.82 -5.82 -0.97
N MET A 55 -17.51 -7.12 -0.97
CA MET A 55 -17.26 -7.92 -2.18
C MET A 55 -18.47 -8.81 -2.48
N CYS A 56 -18.88 -8.91 -3.74
CA CYS A 56 -19.94 -9.83 -4.16
C CYS A 56 -19.31 -11.07 -4.84
N ILE A 57 -19.52 -12.25 -4.26
CA ILE A 57 -19.05 -13.54 -4.80
C ILE A 57 -20.25 -14.49 -4.74
N GLU A 58 -20.60 -15.10 -5.88
CA GLU A 58 -21.73 -16.05 -5.97
C GLU A 58 -23.03 -15.53 -5.33
N LYS A 59 -23.37 -14.25 -5.59
CA LYS A 59 -24.54 -13.53 -5.03
C LYS A 59 -24.51 -13.34 -3.51
N LYS A 60 -23.42 -13.71 -2.82
CA LYS A 60 -23.21 -13.42 -1.39
C LYS A 60 -22.29 -12.22 -1.24
N ARG A 61 -22.62 -11.36 -0.27
CA ARG A 61 -21.83 -10.18 0.06
C ARG A 61 -20.90 -10.46 1.24
N TYR A 62 -19.61 -10.20 1.05
CA TYR A 62 -18.56 -10.39 2.03
C TYR A 62 -18.02 -9.03 2.48
N LYS A 63 -17.79 -8.87 3.78
CA LYS A 63 -17.13 -7.66 4.31
C LYS A 63 -15.65 -7.67 3.92
N PHE A 64 -15.18 -6.56 3.37
CA PHE A 64 -13.77 -6.36 3.07
C PHE A 64 -13.14 -5.45 4.11
N ARG A 65 -11.94 -5.80 4.59
CA ARG A 65 -11.17 -5.00 5.55
C ARG A 65 -9.69 -5.12 5.25
N ILE A 66 -8.99 -3.99 5.21
CA ILE A 66 -7.54 -3.95 5.20
C ILE A 66 -7.05 -4.10 6.65
N LYS A 67 -6.31 -5.18 6.92
CA LYS A 67 -5.77 -5.44 8.27
C LYS A 67 -4.55 -4.57 8.56
N MET A 68 -3.65 -4.44 7.60
CA MET A 68 -2.42 -3.67 7.73
C MET A 68 -1.89 -3.27 6.36
N LEU A 69 -1.17 -2.15 6.31
CA LEU A 69 -0.36 -1.73 5.19
C LEU A 69 1.11 -1.85 5.61
N THR A 70 1.90 -2.54 4.80
CA THR A 70 3.32 -2.80 5.07
C THR A 70 4.18 -2.29 3.94
N CYS A 71 5.23 -1.56 4.29
CA CYS A 71 6.27 -1.08 3.38
C CYS A 71 7.55 -0.91 4.18
N ASP A 72 8.69 -0.94 3.49
CA ASP A 72 9.96 -0.51 4.08
C ASP A 72 9.92 1.00 4.37
N VAL A 73 10.91 1.51 5.11
CA VAL A 73 10.90 2.90 5.56
C VAL A 73 10.95 3.90 4.38
N PRO A 74 11.78 3.70 3.32
CA PRO A 74 11.78 4.56 2.15
C PRO A 74 10.42 4.61 1.44
N ALA A 75 9.79 3.47 1.13
CA ALA A 75 8.49 3.46 0.47
C ALA A 75 7.40 4.05 1.36
N LYS A 76 7.44 3.80 2.68
CA LYS A 76 6.52 4.43 3.64
C LYS A 76 6.61 5.95 3.59
N SER A 77 7.83 6.50 3.61
CA SER A 77 8.03 7.95 3.59
C SER A 77 7.52 8.57 2.28
N TYR A 78 7.74 7.88 1.16
CA TYR A 78 7.24 8.28 -0.16
C TYR A 78 5.70 8.26 -0.22
N MET A 79 5.07 7.18 0.25
CA MET A 79 3.61 7.06 0.30
C MET A 79 2.93 8.08 1.21
N LEU A 80 3.58 8.46 2.31
CA LEU A 80 3.05 9.44 3.25
C LEU A 80 3.42 10.89 2.89
N CYS A 81 4.21 11.11 1.83
CA CYS A 81 4.75 12.42 1.47
C CYS A 81 5.52 13.11 2.62
N ILE A 82 6.27 12.33 3.40
CA ILE A 82 7.06 12.83 4.54
C ILE A 82 8.56 12.75 4.25
N LYS A 83 9.36 13.37 5.13
CA LYS A 83 10.81 13.28 5.07
C LYS A 83 11.27 11.82 5.23
N GLY A 84 12.30 11.46 4.49
CA GLY A 84 12.91 10.13 4.53
C GLY A 84 13.55 9.81 5.88
N HIS A 85 13.89 8.55 6.09
CA HIS A 85 14.42 8.02 7.35
C HIS A 85 15.67 8.74 7.90
N THR A 86 16.47 9.36 7.02
CA THR A 86 17.70 10.09 7.37
C THR A 86 17.48 11.54 7.79
N ALA A 87 16.25 12.06 7.74
CA ALA A 87 15.98 13.44 8.15
C ALA A 87 15.92 13.60 9.68
N TYR A 88 16.31 14.77 10.16
CA TYR A 88 16.21 15.18 11.57
C TYR A 88 14.82 14.90 12.20
N TYR A 89 13.76 15.06 11.43
CA TYR A 89 12.38 14.78 11.84
C TYR A 89 11.73 13.72 10.94
N SER A 90 12.33 12.53 10.89
CA SER A 90 11.86 11.41 10.06
C SER A 90 10.86 10.47 10.73
N CYS A 91 10.74 10.53 12.07
CA CYS A 91 9.89 9.59 12.80
C CYS A 91 8.40 9.85 12.54
N THR A 92 7.70 8.84 12.01
CA THR A 92 6.24 8.86 11.82
C THR A 92 5.44 8.75 13.12
N LYS A 93 6.11 8.49 14.25
CA LYS A 93 5.46 8.16 15.53
C LYS A 93 5.77 9.16 16.65
N CYS A 94 6.79 10.00 16.51
CA CYS A 94 7.16 10.99 17.52
C CYS A 94 7.67 12.27 16.86
N LYS A 95 7.83 13.33 17.66
CA LYS A 95 8.36 14.64 17.22
C LYS A 95 9.83 14.85 17.60
N GLN A 96 10.53 13.79 18.04
CA GLN A 96 11.91 13.87 18.49
C GLN A 96 12.84 14.14 17.31
N GLU A 97 13.78 15.06 17.51
CA GLU A 97 14.86 15.32 16.57
C GLU A 97 15.94 14.23 16.66
N GLY A 98 16.31 13.65 15.52
CA GLY A 98 17.47 12.77 15.36
C GLY A 98 18.76 13.58 15.39
N LYS A 99 19.85 12.97 15.86
CA LYS A 99 21.19 13.58 15.81
C LYS A 99 21.88 13.24 14.49
#